data_AF-A0A1E7FGN1-F1
#
_entry.id   AF-A0A1E7FGN1-F1
#
_cell.length_a   1.000
_cell.length_b   1.000
_cell.length_c   1.000
_cell.angle_alpha   90.00
_cell.angle_beta   90.00
_cell.angle_gamma   90.00
#
_symmetry.space_group_name_H-M   'P 1'
#
loop_
_entity.id
_entity.type
_entity.pdbx_description
1 polymer ?
#
loop_
_entity_poly.entity_id
_entity_poly.type
_entity_poly.pdbx_seq_one_letter_code
_entity_poly.pdbx_strand_id
1 'polypeptide(L)'
;MASCVGQFSSTQKVDSGGETIVRIDTPNPNDVLCGRGGNINSHRGNEQFRAFVEKRKRVYLTARFKREKRLIASSIVNEIRAMDPPGRFLARMGSLKDNNGYWYDIGNEKARDKTSQALRENAPSIRAEIETEIN
;
A
#
# COMPACT_ATOMS: atom_id res chain seq x y z
N MET A 1 -43.54 -30.60 -13.31
CA MET A 1 -42.53 -30.06 -14.25
C MET A 1 -41.42 -29.43 -13.42
N ALA A 2 -40.22 -30.00 -13.49
CA ALA A 2 -39.12 -29.76 -12.56
C ALA A 2 -38.49 -28.36 -12.70
N SER A 3 -38.07 -27.82 -11.55
CA SER A 3 -37.27 -26.61 -11.37
C SER A 3 -35.89 -26.72 -12.03
N CYS A 4 -35.42 -25.65 -12.69
CA CYS A 4 -34.00 -25.44 -12.96
C CYS A 4 -33.63 -23.99 -12.68
N VAL A 5 -33.12 -23.76 -11.47
CA VAL A 5 -32.37 -22.56 -11.07
C VAL A 5 -30.96 -22.69 -11.66
N GLY A 6 -30.66 -21.89 -12.68
CA GLY A 6 -29.31 -21.80 -13.24
C GLY A 6 -28.40 -21.01 -12.30
N GLN A 7 -27.60 -21.72 -11.51
CA GLN A 7 -26.58 -21.14 -10.65
C GLN A 7 -25.37 -20.64 -11.46
N PHE A 8 -24.92 -19.45 -11.05
CA PHE A 8 -23.60 -18.85 -11.12
C PHE A 8 -22.44 -19.65 -11.75
N SER A 9 -21.70 -18.97 -12.64
CA SER A 9 -20.23 -19.06 -12.65
C SER A 9 -19.64 -17.77 -13.23
N SER A 10 -19.27 -16.83 -12.36
CA SER A 10 -18.45 -15.68 -12.76
C SER A 10 -16.98 -16.11 -12.76
N THR A 11 -16.41 -16.19 -13.95
CA THR A 11 -15.02 -16.58 -14.22
C THR A 11 -14.03 -15.72 -13.43
N GLN A 12 -13.31 -16.33 -12.48
CA GLN A 12 -12.20 -15.72 -11.77
C GLN A 12 -10.96 -15.76 -12.68
N LYS A 13 -10.37 -14.59 -12.97
CA LYS A 13 -9.04 -14.52 -13.58
C LYS A 13 -8.01 -14.68 -12.47
N VAL A 14 -7.25 -15.76 -12.55
CA VAL A 14 -6.16 -16.09 -11.64
C VAL A 14 -4.86 -15.50 -12.18
N ASP A 15 -4.21 -14.64 -11.40
CA ASP A 15 -2.78 -14.34 -11.59
C ASP A 15 -1.97 -15.50 -10.98
N SER A 16 -0.81 -15.79 -11.57
CA SER A 16 -0.02 -17.04 -11.43
C SER A 16 0.64 -17.35 -10.07
N GLY A 17 -0.01 -17.04 -8.96
CA GLY A 17 0.36 -17.49 -7.62
C GLY A 17 -0.90 -17.53 -6.78
N GLY A 18 -1.33 -18.73 -6.36
CA GLY A 18 -2.64 -19.00 -5.77
C GLY A 18 -2.93 -18.37 -4.40
N GLU A 19 -2.76 -17.06 -4.25
CA GLU A 19 -3.27 -16.30 -3.11
C GLU A 19 -4.75 -15.95 -3.33
N THR A 20 -5.58 -16.32 -2.36
CA THR A 20 -6.99 -15.94 -2.34
C THR A 20 -7.12 -14.42 -2.17
N ILE A 21 -7.58 -13.73 -3.20
CA ILE A 21 -7.88 -12.30 -3.14
C ILE A 21 -9.10 -12.10 -2.23
N VAL A 22 -8.87 -11.53 -1.05
CA VAL A 22 -9.95 -11.19 -0.11
C VAL A 22 -10.61 -9.88 -0.56
N ARG A 23 -11.91 -9.95 -0.83
CA ARG A 23 -12.74 -8.78 -1.14
C ARG A 23 -12.99 -7.94 0.11
N ILE A 24 -12.78 -6.64 -0.02
CA ILE A 24 -12.96 -5.66 1.06
C ILE A 24 -13.85 -4.53 0.54
N ASP A 25 -15.04 -4.38 1.11
CA ASP A 25 -15.96 -3.34 0.66
C ASP A 25 -15.68 -1.99 1.34
N THR A 26 -15.29 -1.99 2.62
CA THR A 26 -15.02 -0.77 3.39
C THR A 26 -13.61 -0.80 4.00
N PRO A 27 -12.72 0.13 3.60
CA PRO A 27 -11.44 0.34 4.28
C PRO A 27 -11.63 0.81 5.72
N ASN A 28 -10.76 0.34 6.60
CA ASN A 28 -10.62 0.87 7.95
C ASN A 28 -9.71 2.11 7.96
N PRO A 29 -9.69 2.90 9.04
CA PRO A 29 -8.92 4.15 9.08
C PRO A 29 -7.39 3.97 8.99
N ASN A 30 -6.87 2.80 9.34
CA ASN A 30 -5.43 2.47 9.31
C ASN A 30 -5.00 1.89 7.94
N ASP A 31 -5.94 1.62 7.03
CA ASP A 31 -5.63 1.11 5.69
C ASP A 31 -4.98 2.18 4.81
N VAL A 32 -3.96 1.77 4.09
CA VAL A 32 -3.26 2.58 3.09
C VAL A 32 -3.90 2.35 1.73
N LEU A 33 -4.59 3.36 1.22
CA LEU A 33 -5.25 3.31 -0.08
C LEU A 33 -4.26 3.61 -1.20
N CYS A 34 -4.12 2.66 -2.12
CA CYS A 34 -3.28 2.76 -3.30
C CYS A 34 -4.10 3.31 -4.47
N GLY A 35 -3.68 4.45 -5.02
CA GLY A 35 -4.35 5.06 -6.16
C GLY A 35 -3.95 6.53 -6.31
N ARG A 36 -4.68 7.26 -7.16
CA ARG A 36 -4.52 8.69 -7.41
C ARG A 36 -5.83 9.43 -7.08
N GLY A 37 -5.74 10.64 -6.56
CA GLY A 37 -6.90 11.52 -6.30
C GLY A 37 -6.93 12.09 -4.88
N GLY A 38 -7.63 13.22 -4.71
CA GLY A 38 -7.70 13.96 -3.44
C GLY A 38 -8.22 13.14 -2.26
N ASN A 39 -9.33 12.42 -2.45
CA ASN A 39 -9.95 11.61 -1.40
C ASN A 39 -9.06 10.44 -0.93
N ILE A 40 -8.26 9.86 -1.83
CA ILE A 40 -7.28 8.83 -1.47
C ILE A 40 -6.14 9.46 -0.67
N ASN A 41 -5.70 10.65 -1.08
CA ASN A 41 -4.61 11.37 -0.46
C ASN A 41 -4.92 11.85 0.97
N SER A 42 -6.18 12.15 1.28
CA SER A 42 -6.66 12.59 2.60
C SER A 42 -7.16 11.46 3.49
N HIS A 43 -7.02 10.19 3.07
CA HIS A 43 -7.36 9.07 3.94
C HIS A 43 -6.39 9.02 5.14
N ARG A 44 -6.92 8.82 6.35
CA ARG A 44 -6.12 8.80 7.59
C ARG A 44 -4.92 7.84 7.51
N GLY A 45 -5.12 6.63 6.99
CA GLY A 45 -4.02 5.67 6.82
C GLY A 45 -2.95 6.14 5.84
N ASN A 46 -3.29 6.96 4.84
CA ASN A 46 -2.31 7.56 3.91
C ASN A 46 -1.54 8.71 4.56
N GLU A 47 -2.16 9.48 5.46
CA GLU A 47 -1.47 10.48 6.28
C GLU A 47 -0.47 9.82 7.24
N GLN A 48 -0.90 8.78 7.97
CA GLN A 48 -0.02 8.00 8.84
C GLN A 48 1.13 7.35 8.07
N PHE A 49 0.84 6.76 6.91
CA PHE A 49 1.87 6.19 6.03
C PHE A 49 2.92 7.22 5.62
N ARG A 50 2.52 8.44 5.24
CA ARG A 50 3.47 9.52 4.93
C ARG A 50 4.32 9.91 6.13
N ALA A 51 3.75 9.99 7.32
CA ALA A 51 4.49 10.27 8.54
C ALA A 51 5.55 9.18 8.83
N PHE A 52 5.22 7.90 8.65
CA PHE A 52 6.18 6.80 8.79
C PHE A 52 7.29 6.82 7.75
N VAL A 53 6.96 7.17 6.51
CA VAL A 53 7.93 7.34 5.42
C VAL A 53 8.89 8.47 5.76
N GLU A 54 8.38 9.63 6.16
CA GLU A 54 9.20 10.80 6.48
C GLU A 54 10.18 10.52 7.63
N LYS A 55 9.69 9.89 8.71
CA LYS A 55 10.52 9.48 9.86
C LYS A 55 11.71 8.58 9.49
N ARG A 56 11.57 7.74 8.45
CA ARG A 56 12.60 6.78 8.03
C ARG A 56 13.38 7.22 6.80
N LYS A 57 13.03 8.36 6.21
CA LYS A 57 13.55 8.83 4.95
C LYS A 57 15.05 9.09 5.01
N ARG A 58 15.50 9.79 6.05
CA ARG A 58 16.93 10.06 6.29
C ARG A 58 17.75 8.76 6.33
N VAL A 59 17.33 7.79 7.16
CA VAL A 59 18.00 6.49 7.30
C VAL A 59 18.00 5.70 5.98
N TYR A 60 16.92 5.77 5.20
CA TYR A 60 16.85 5.11 3.90
C TYR A 60 17.78 5.74 2.85
N LEU A 61 17.90 7.07 2.85
CA LEU A 61 18.71 7.80 1.88
C LEU A 61 20.22 7.69 2.16
N THR A 62 20.61 7.54 3.42
CA THR A 62 22.00 7.31 3.85
C THR A 62 22.40 5.82 3.83
N ALA A 63 21.45 4.89 3.77
CA ALA A 63 21.74 3.46 3.68
C ALA A 63 22.59 3.11 2.44
N ARG A 64 23.67 2.35 2.68
CA ARG A 64 24.67 1.98 1.66
C ARG A 64 24.19 0.80 0.83
N PHE A 65 23.58 -0.20 1.46
CA PHE A 65 23.27 -1.47 0.82
C PHE A 65 21.79 -1.62 0.46
N LYS A 66 21.51 -2.27 -0.68
CA LYS A 66 20.13 -2.56 -1.14
C LYS A 66 19.34 -3.39 -0.11
N ARG A 67 20.02 -4.26 0.64
CA ARG A 67 19.40 -5.08 1.70
C ARG A 67 18.85 -4.21 2.83
N GLU A 68 19.61 -3.20 3.27
CA GLU A 68 19.18 -2.27 4.32
C GLU A 68 17.95 -1.48 3.88
N LYS A 69 17.97 -0.95 2.65
CA LYS A 69 16.82 -0.27 2.05
C LYS A 69 15.57 -1.12 2.04
N ARG A 70 15.70 -2.40 1.67
CA ARG A 70 14.59 -3.37 1.71
C ARG A 70 14.07 -3.59 3.13
N LEU A 71 14.96 -3.71 4.13
CA LEU A 71 14.56 -3.89 5.53
C LEU A 71 13.83 -2.66 6.07
N ILE A 72 14.29 -1.45 5.72
CA ILE A 72 13.63 -0.20 6.11
C ILE A 72 12.20 -0.15 5.54
N ALA A 73 12.03 -0.44 4.24
CA ALA A 73 10.71 -0.49 3.63
C ALA A 73 9.81 -1.58 4.27
N SER A 74 10.34 -2.78 4.51
CA SER A 74 9.60 -3.85 5.21
C SER A 74 9.18 -3.44 6.62
N SER A 75 10.03 -2.69 7.34
CA SER A 75 9.71 -2.25 8.71
C SER A 75 8.48 -1.36 8.76
N ILE A 76 8.30 -0.46 7.78
CA ILE A 76 7.12 0.41 7.67
C ILE A 76 5.88 -0.43 7.39
N VAL A 77 5.97 -1.36 6.44
CA VAL A 77 4.84 -2.25 6.10
C VAL A 77 4.41 -3.06 7.32
N ASN A 78 5.37 -3.60 8.07
CA ASN A 78 5.09 -4.38 9.27
C ASN A 78 4.46 -3.52 10.38
N GLU A 79 4.92 -2.29 10.59
CA GLU A 79 4.34 -1.38 11.58
C GLU A 79 2.88 -1.05 11.25
N ILE A 80 2.56 -0.81 9.98
CA ILE A 80 1.18 -0.55 9.54
C ILE A 80 0.29 -1.78 9.76
N ARG A 81 0.80 -2.97 9.42
CA ARG A 81 0.08 -4.23 9.62
C ARG A 81 -0.09 -4.60 11.09
N ALA A 82 0.78 -4.12 11.97
CA ALA A 82 0.73 -4.35 13.40
C ALA A 82 -0.15 -3.35 14.18
N MET A 83 -0.75 -2.36 13.52
CA MET A 83 -1.69 -1.43 14.15
C MET A 83 -2.97 -2.14 14.62
N ASP A 84 -3.76 -1.45 15.45
CA ASP A 84 -5.09 -1.89 15.86
C ASP A 84 -6.15 -0.85 15.48
N PRO A 85 -7.12 -1.17 14.60
CA PRO A 85 -7.21 -2.38 13.77
C PRO A 85 -6.02 -2.52 12.79
N PRO A 86 -5.71 -3.73 12.31
CA PRO A 86 -4.58 -3.95 11.40
C PRO A 86 -4.74 -3.15 10.10
N GLY A 87 -3.72 -2.39 9.77
CA GLY A 87 -3.65 -1.65 8.50
C GLY A 87 -3.25 -2.56 7.36
N ARG A 88 -3.86 -2.37 6.18
CA ARG A 88 -3.54 -3.10 4.95
C ARG A 88 -3.18 -2.12 3.85
N PHE A 89 -2.57 -2.63 2.78
CA PHE A 89 -2.29 -1.84 1.60
C PHE A 89 -3.31 -2.19 0.52
N LEU A 90 -4.30 -1.33 0.34
CA LEU A 90 -5.47 -1.65 -0.47
C LEU A 90 -5.35 -1.06 -1.86
N ALA A 91 -5.58 -1.87 -2.89
CA ALA A 91 -5.84 -1.39 -4.25
C ALA A 91 -7.31 -1.61 -4.59
N ARG A 92 -7.85 -0.72 -5.43
CA ARG A 92 -9.23 -0.80 -5.89
C ARG A 92 -9.29 -1.55 -7.20
N MET A 93 -10.10 -2.60 -7.24
CA MET A 93 -10.47 -3.31 -8.47
C MET A 93 -11.79 -2.74 -8.98
N GLY A 94 -11.88 -2.48 -10.30
CA GLY A 94 -13.07 -1.90 -10.94
C GLY A 94 -13.11 -0.36 -10.95
N SER A 95 -14.00 0.20 -11.77
CA SER A 95 -14.12 1.65 -11.95
C SER A 95 -14.75 2.36 -10.75
N LEU A 96 -14.43 3.64 -10.52
CA LEU A 96 -15.14 4.50 -9.55
C LEU A 96 -16.60 4.71 -9.94
N LYS A 97 -16.91 4.56 -11.24
CA LYS A 97 -18.24 4.73 -11.81
C LYS A 97 -19.12 3.48 -11.70
N ASP A 98 -18.52 2.32 -11.43
CA ASP A 98 -19.24 1.06 -11.34
C ASP A 98 -19.46 0.71 -9.87
N ASN A 99 -20.71 0.38 -9.52
CA ASN A 99 -21.10 -0.06 -8.17
C ASN A 99 -20.44 -1.39 -7.75
N ASN A 100 -19.71 -2.05 -8.65
CA ASN A 100 -19.00 -3.30 -8.40
C ASN A 100 -17.56 -3.13 -7.94
N GLY A 101 -17.08 -1.89 -7.76
CA GLY A 101 -15.71 -1.66 -7.31
C GLY A 101 -15.48 -2.14 -5.89
N TYR A 102 -14.39 -2.90 -5.66
CA TYR A 102 -14.00 -3.40 -4.33
C TYR A 102 -12.52 -3.20 -4.07
N TRP A 103 -12.12 -3.24 -2.81
CA TRP A 103 -10.73 -3.18 -2.38
C TRP A 103 -10.17 -4.58 -2.14
N TYR A 104 -8.87 -4.74 -2.34
CA TYR A 104 -8.14 -5.94 -1.99
C TYR A 104 -6.75 -5.59 -1.45
N ASP A 105 -6.22 -6.39 -0.53
CA ASP A 105 -4.84 -6.24 -0.07
C ASP A 105 -3.87 -6.62 -1.20
N ILE A 106 -2.95 -5.71 -1.53
CA ILE A 106 -1.94 -5.92 -2.58
C ILE A 106 -0.81 -6.85 -2.14
N GLY A 107 -0.80 -7.24 -0.86
CA GLY A 107 0.20 -8.13 -0.29
C GLY A 107 1.52 -7.43 0.06
N ASN A 108 2.40 -8.18 0.71
CA ASN A 108 3.64 -7.64 1.27
C ASN A 108 4.63 -7.14 0.21
N GLU A 109 4.68 -7.78 -0.96
CA GLU A 109 5.61 -7.38 -2.01
C GLU A 109 5.28 -6.03 -2.61
N LYS A 110 4.05 -5.87 -3.12
CA LYS A 110 3.59 -4.61 -3.70
C LYS A 110 3.55 -3.48 -2.65
N ALA A 111 3.24 -3.79 -1.39
CA ALA A 111 3.32 -2.83 -0.29
C ALA A 111 4.76 -2.32 -0.04
N ARG A 112 5.75 -3.21 -0.08
CA ARG A 112 7.17 -2.83 0.03
C ARG A 112 7.61 -1.97 -1.15
N ASP A 113 7.16 -2.27 -2.36
CA ASP A 113 7.51 -1.49 -3.56
C ASP A 113 6.90 -0.09 -3.50
N LYS A 114 5.63 0.03 -3.10
CA LYS A 114 4.99 1.32 -2.84
C LYS A 114 5.74 2.13 -1.78
N THR A 115 6.16 1.47 -0.71
CA THR A 115 6.93 2.10 0.38
C THR A 115 8.30 2.57 -0.11
N SER A 116 9.00 1.73 -0.88
CA SER A 116 10.31 2.06 -1.47
C SER A 116 10.20 3.22 -2.45
N GLN A 117 9.08 3.31 -3.18
CA GLN A 117 8.80 4.44 -4.06
C GLN A 117 8.61 5.73 -3.25
N ALA A 118 7.75 5.72 -2.23
CA ALA A 118 7.51 6.89 -1.37
C ALA A 118 8.78 7.39 -0.67
N LEU A 119 9.66 6.47 -0.23
CA LEU A 119 10.95 6.81 0.38
C LEU A 119 11.93 7.50 -0.60
N ARG A 120 11.77 7.30 -1.91
CA ARG A 120 12.59 7.95 -2.95
C ARG A 120 12.03 9.30 -3.41
N GLU A 121 10.75 9.56 -3.18
CA GLU A 121 10.13 10.83 -3.54
C GLU A 121 10.78 11.97 -2.73
N ASN A 122 11.12 13.07 -3.40
CA ASN A 122 11.84 14.23 -2.81
C ASN A 122 13.23 13.87 -2.21
N ALA A 123 13.88 12.79 -2.66
CA ALA A 123 15.23 12.45 -2.21
C ALA A 123 16.30 13.52 -2.47
N PRO A 124 16.30 14.29 -3.59
CA PRO A 124 17.34 15.30 -3.85
C PRO A 124 17.35 16.44 -2.85
N SER A 125 16.19 16.97 -2.45
CA SER A 125 16.10 18.09 -1.49
C SER A 125 16.61 17.68 -0.12
N ILE A 126 16.23 16.50 0.35
CA ILE A 126 16.65 16.00 1.67
C ILE A 126 18.15 15.69 1.70
N ARG A 127 18.72 15.23 0.58
CA ARG A 127 20.18 15.03 0.49
C ARG A 127 20.95 16.34 0.60
N ALA A 128 20.44 17.41 -0.01
CA ALA A 128 21.03 18.74 0.10
C ALA A 128 20.98 19.24 1.55
N GLU A 129 19.84 19.07 2.24
CA GLU A 129 19.71 19.42 3.67
C GLU A 129 20.71 18.65 4.55
N ILE A 130 20.84 17.34 4.34
CA ILE A 130 21.81 16.50 5.08
C ILE A 130 23.25 16.98 4.87
N GLU A 131 23.60 17.39 3.64
CA GLU A 131 24.94 17.90 3.33
C GLU A 131 25.20 19.26 4.01
N THR A 132 24.20 20.15 4.07
CA THR A 132 24.33 21.44 4.76
C THR A 132 24.44 21.32 6.28
N GLU A 133 23.93 20.26 6.90
CA GLU A 133 24.09 20.03 8.35
C GLU A 133 25.48 19.52 8.74
N ILE A 134 26.24 18.97 7.79
CA ILE A 134 27.55 18.35 8.04
C ILE A 134 28.70 19.36 7.84
N ASN A 135 28.47 20.40 7.03
CA ASN A 135 29.42 21.50 6.77
C ASN A 135 29.28 22.62 7.78
#